data_AF-A0A7Y5J479-F1
#
_entry.id   AF-A0A7Y5J479-F1
#
_cell.length_a   1.000
_cell.length_b   1.000
_cell.length_c   1.000
_cell.angle_alpha   90.00
_cell.angle_beta   90.00
_cell.angle_gamma   90.00
#
_symmetry.space_group_name_H-M   'P 1'
#
loop_
_entity.id
_entity.type
_entity.pdbx_description
1 polymer ?
#
loop_
_entity_poly.entity_id
_entity_poly.type
_entity_poly.pdbx_seq_one_letter_code
_entity_poly.pdbx_strand_id
1 'polypeptide(L)'
;MLNLKLERDICFFDIEATGLNVVRDRIIQIAIIKYPAKGGDPQELSMLINPGIPISEEAFQVHGIHPKDVAKKPVFQQVAQKIYDFIGNADLAGYNSGRFDIPMLMEEFARVGIEFDMERRRTIDVQRIFYKMEPRTLKAAVRFYCERDFDDAHDALADVKATIEVFAGQLARYKNVDYRDEDGNVAEAPIRNDVQALHEFTNDNRFVDVTQKLKYDGNGVVVFNFGKYMGQPAAPILSKDKQYYNWILNKEFTSQVKQAVKKLVKEYEKAQQEKS
;
A
#
# COMPACT_ATOMS: atom_id res chain seq x y z
N MET A 1 -10.21 -16.46 -22.88
CA MET A 1 -10.24 -17.58 -21.91
C MET A 1 -8.85 -17.78 -21.33
N LEU A 2 -8.76 -18.13 -20.04
CA LEU A 2 -7.49 -18.47 -19.39
C LEU A 2 -6.90 -19.74 -20.03
N ASN A 3 -5.72 -19.63 -20.64
CA ASN A 3 -5.00 -20.76 -21.23
C ASN A 3 -3.84 -21.17 -20.31
N LEU A 4 -4.13 -21.97 -19.30
CA LEU A 4 -3.19 -22.45 -18.30
C LEU A 4 -3.21 -23.98 -18.26
N LYS A 5 -2.05 -24.62 -18.10
CA LYS A 5 -1.97 -26.08 -17.90
C LYS A 5 -2.36 -26.40 -16.46
N LEU A 6 -3.47 -27.11 -16.28
CA LEU A 6 -4.04 -27.44 -14.98
C LEU A 6 -4.00 -28.95 -14.75
N GLU A 7 -3.43 -29.38 -13.62
CA GLU A 7 -3.53 -30.77 -13.15
C GLU A 7 -4.79 -31.00 -12.30
N ARG A 8 -5.32 -29.93 -11.72
CA ARG A 8 -6.58 -29.85 -10.97
C ARG A 8 -7.19 -28.46 -11.14
N ASP A 9 -8.45 -28.33 -10.81
CA ASP A 9 -9.17 -27.06 -10.93
C ASP A 9 -8.42 -25.95 -10.18
N ILE A 10 -8.62 -24.71 -10.61
CA ILE A 10 -8.08 -23.54 -9.92
C ILE A 10 -9.20 -22.54 -9.63
N CYS A 11 -9.23 -22.04 -8.40
CA CYS A 11 -10.17 -21.02 -7.96
C CYS A 11 -9.44 -19.69 -7.81
N PHE A 12 -9.84 -18.70 -8.61
CA PHE A 12 -9.50 -17.31 -8.38
C PHE A 12 -10.53 -16.71 -7.43
N PHE A 13 -10.09 -16.09 -6.34
CA PHE A 13 -11.02 -15.56 -5.35
C PHE A 13 -10.52 -14.29 -4.68
N ASP A 14 -11.48 -13.57 -4.11
CA ASP A 14 -11.32 -12.31 -3.40
C ASP A 14 -12.38 -12.20 -2.30
N ILE A 15 -12.02 -11.57 -1.18
CA ILE A 15 -12.84 -11.45 0.03
C ILE A 15 -12.91 -9.99 0.48
N GLU A 16 -14.12 -9.56 0.83
CA GLU A 16 -14.33 -8.39 1.68
C GLU A 16 -14.62 -8.83 3.11
N ALA A 17 -14.09 -8.09 4.08
CA ALA A 17 -14.17 -8.43 5.49
C ALA A 17 -14.56 -7.25 6.38
N THR A 18 -14.94 -7.54 7.62
CA THR A 18 -15.26 -6.50 8.63
C THR A 18 -14.06 -5.67 9.08
N GLY A 19 -12.84 -6.07 8.72
CA GLY A 19 -11.57 -5.48 9.13
C GLY A 19 -10.38 -6.30 8.63
N LEU A 20 -9.16 -5.96 9.07
CA LEU A 20 -7.90 -6.57 8.59
C LEU A 20 -7.32 -7.65 9.53
N ASN A 21 -7.97 -7.95 10.65
CA ASN A 21 -7.50 -8.95 11.62
C ASN A 21 -8.06 -10.33 11.31
N VAL A 22 -7.24 -11.20 10.71
CA VAL A 22 -7.65 -12.56 10.29
C VAL A 22 -8.28 -13.41 11.39
N VAL A 23 -7.89 -13.21 12.65
CA VAL A 23 -8.38 -13.99 13.80
C VAL A 23 -9.67 -13.44 14.38
N ARG A 24 -10.00 -12.17 14.17
CA ARG A 24 -11.14 -11.50 14.83
C ARG A 24 -12.22 -11.06 13.87
N ASP A 25 -11.85 -10.66 12.68
CA ASP A 25 -12.77 -10.16 11.66
C ASP A 25 -13.49 -11.31 10.95
N ARG A 26 -14.49 -10.95 10.14
CA ARG A 26 -15.38 -11.88 9.45
C ARG A 26 -15.51 -11.54 7.97
N ILE A 27 -15.73 -12.55 7.15
CA ILE A 27 -16.03 -12.38 5.73
C ILE A 27 -17.43 -11.79 5.59
N ILE A 28 -17.56 -10.72 4.80
CA ILE A 28 -18.85 -10.09 4.45
C ILE A 28 -19.21 -10.28 2.97
N GLN A 29 -18.23 -10.54 2.12
CA GLN A 29 -18.43 -10.91 0.73
C GLN A 29 -17.35 -11.89 0.29
N ILE A 30 -17.72 -12.84 -0.56
CA ILE A 30 -16.76 -13.71 -1.24
C ILE A 30 -17.16 -13.85 -2.71
N ALA A 31 -16.17 -13.74 -3.58
CA ALA A 31 -16.30 -14.02 -5.01
C ALA A 31 -15.26 -15.06 -5.42
N ILE A 32 -15.69 -16.09 -6.16
CA ILE A 32 -14.85 -17.19 -6.63
C ILE A 32 -15.17 -17.48 -8.09
N ILE A 33 -14.14 -17.52 -8.94
CA ILE A 33 -14.20 -18.02 -10.31
C ILE A 33 -13.35 -19.28 -10.40
N LYS A 34 -13.97 -20.41 -10.70
CA LYS A 34 -13.34 -21.72 -10.81
C LYS A 34 -13.12 -22.10 -12.26
N TYR A 35 -11.88 -22.43 -12.61
CA TYR A 35 -11.51 -22.98 -13.91
C TYR A 35 -11.31 -24.50 -13.79
N PRO A 36 -12.11 -25.32 -14.49
CA PRO A 36 -11.95 -26.78 -14.47
C PRO A 36 -10.67 -27.24 -15.19
N ALA A 37 -9.93 -28.19 -14.60
CA ALA A 37 -8.72 -28.73 -15.22
C ALA A 37 -8.98 -29.55 -16.48
N LYS A 38 -10.14 -30.19 -16.57
CA LYS A 38 -10.54 -31.02 -17.71
C LYS A 38 -11.07 -30.19 -18.89
N GLY A 39 -10.98 -28.87 -18.82
CA GLY A 39 -11.63 -27.95 -19.74
C GLY A 39 -13.11 -27.77 -19.43
N GLY A 40 -13.70 -26.77 -20.09
CA GLY A 40 -15.07 -26.30 -19.84
C GLY A 40 -15.11 -24.82 -19.49
N ASP A 41 -16.32 -24.27 -19.43
CA ASP A 41 -16.52 -22.87 -19.07
C ASP A 41 -16.22 -22.64 -17.58
N PRO A 42 -15.67 -21.45 -17.23
CA PRO A 42 -15.47 -21.08 -15.84
C PRO A 42 -16.81 -21.04 -15.09
N GLN A 43 -16.76 -21.43 -13.82
CA GLN A 43 -17.91 -21.41 -12.92
C GLN A 43 -17.75 -20.28 -11.91
N GLU A 44 -18.84 -19.59 -11.60
CA GLU A 44 -18.82 -18.43 -10.70
C GLU A 44 -19.65 -18.69 -9.44
N LEU A 45 -19.12 -18.25 -8.30
CA LEU A 45 -19.83 -18.18 -7.04
C LEU A 45 -19.56 -16.81 -6.42
N SER A 46 -20.61 -16.03 -6.20
CA SER A 46 -20.52 -14.75 -5.49
C SER A 46 -21.67 -14.62 -4.50
N MET A 47 -21.36 -14.17 -3.28
CA MET A 47 -22.38 -13.92 -2.27
C MET A 47 -21.93 -12.91 -1.21
N LEU A 48 -22.91 -12.19 -0.68
CA LEU A 48 -22.78 -11.46 0.57
C LEU A 48 -23.12 -12.38 1.75
N ILE A 49 -22.41 -12.19 2.85
CA ILE A 49 -22.50 -13.00 4.07
C ILE A 49 -22.75 -12.07 5.25
N ASN A 50 -23.66 -12.46 6.14
CA ASN A 50 -23.85 -11.74 7.39
C ASN A 50 -22.71 -12.11 8.37
N PRO A 51 -21.85 -11.15 8.75
CA PRO A 51 -20.70 -11.44 9.61
C PRO A 51 -21.09 -11.71 11.08
N GLY A 52 -22.31 -11.35 11.50
CA GLY A 52 -22.73 -11.43 12.90
C GLY A 52 -21.98 -10.50 13.86
N ILE A 53 -21.09 -9.64 13.35
CA ILE A 53 -20.34 -8.64 14.11
C ILE A 53 -20.34 -7.29 13.36
N PRO A 54 -20.04 -6.16 14.03
CA PRO A 54 -19.91 -4.86 13.36
C PRO A 54 -18.80 -4.83 12.30
N ILE A 55 -19.01 -4.03 11.25
CA ILE A 55 -18.00 -3.69 10.23
C ILE A 55 -17.23 -2.45 10.72
N SER A 56 -15.90 -2.45 10.64
CA SER A 56 -15.10 -1.27 11.00
C SER A 56 -15.32 -0.13 10.01
N GLU A 57 -15.14 1.11 10.47
CA GLU A 57 -15.29 2.28 9.60
C GLU A 57 -14.25 2.24 8.46
N GLU A 58 -13.02 1.85 8.76
CA GLU A 58 -11.94 1.76 7.77
C GLU A 58 -12.26 0.73 6.68
N ALA A 59 -12.79 -0.44 7.05
CA ALA A 59 -13.22 -1.44 6.08
C ALA A 59 -14.36 -0.90 5.21
N PHE A 60 -15.36 -0.28 5.84
CA PHE A 60 -16.47 0.35 5.14
C PHE A 60 -16.02 1.41 4.13
N GLN A 61 -15.04 2.25 4.48
CA GLN A 61 -14.50 3.27 3.56
C GLN A 61 -13.79 2.65 2.34
N VAL A 62 -13.28 1.43 2.45
CA VAL A 62 -12.62 0.72 1.34
C VAL A 62 -13.64 0.06 0.42
N HIS A 63 -14.53 -0.79 0.95
CA HIS A 63 -15.38 -1.65 0.12
C HIS A 63 -16.83 -1.12 -0.04
N GLY A 64 -17.26 -0.13 0.76
CA GLY A 64 -18.56 0.53 0.64
C GLY A 64 -19.79 -0.33 1.00
N ILE A 65 -19.61 -1.45 1.69
CA ILE A 65 -20.69 -2.39 2.05
C ILE A 65 -21.24 -1.97 3.40
N HIS A 66 -22.51 -1.57 3.43
CA HIS A 66 -23.15 -1.17 4.68
C HIS A 66 -23.63 -2.38 5.49
N PRO A 67 -23.72 -2.26 6.83
CA PRO A 67 -24.32 -3.29 7.68
C PRO A 67 -25.71 -3.73 7.24
N LYS A 68 -26.53 -2.82 6.69
CA LYS A 68 -27.88 -3.11 6.18
C LYS A 68 -27.88 -4.05 4.96
N ASP A 69 -26.80 -4.05 4.16
CA ASP A 69 -26.69 -4.84 2.93
C ASP A 69 -26.46 -6.32 3.24
N VAL A 70 -25.82 -6.60 4.39
CA VAL A 70 -25.51 -7.95 4.88
C VAL A 70 -26.46 -8.45 5.97
N ALA A 71 -27.24 -7.58 6.62
CA ALA A 71 -28.07 -7.95 7.77
C ALA A 71 -29.06 -9.11 7.53
N LYS A 72 -29.59 -9.22 6.31
CA LYS A 72 -30.55 -10.28 5.91
C LYS A 72 -29.90 -11.42 5.12
N LYS A 73 -28.58 -11.41 4.96
CA LYS A 73 -27.82 -12.45 4.25
C LYS A 73 -27.57 -13.65 5.18
N PRO A 74 -27.30 -14.84 4.63
CA PRO A 74 -26.94 -15.98 5.45
C PRO A 74 -25.63 -15.71 6.20
N VAL A 75 -25.49 -16.26 7.41
CA VAL A 75 -24.20 -16.27 8.12
C VAL A 75 -23.25 -17.29 7.51
N PHE A 76 -21.94 -17.16 7.73
CA PHE A 76 -20.94 -18.05 7.13
C PHE A 76 -21.26 -19.54 7.35
N GLN A 77 -21.68 -19.94 8.55
CA GLN A 77 -22.08 -21.30 8.87
C GLN A 77 -23.14 -21.89 7.93
N GLN A 78 -24.07 -21.08 7.43
CA GLN A 78 -25.14 -21.55 6.54
C GLN A 78 -24.67 -21.76 5.10
N VAL A 79 -23.55 -21.13 4.70
CA VAL A 79 -23.01 -21.20 3.33
C VAL A 79 -21.66 -21.92 3.25
N ALA A 80 -21.04 -22.23 4.39
CA ALA A 80 -19.70 -22.80 4.46
C ALA A 80 -19.59 -24.08 3.61
N GLN A 81 -20.50 -25.04 3.76
CA GLN A 81 -20.46 -26.27 2.99
C GLN A 81 -20.55 -26.02 1.48
N LYS A 82 -21.41 -25.07 1.05
CA LYS A 82 -21.55 -24.69 -0.36
C LYS A 82 -20.24 -24.11 -0.92
N ILE A 83 -19.56 -23.25 -0.16
CA ILE A 83 -18.28 -22.65 -0.55
C ILE A 83 -17.20 -23.74 -0.60
N TYR A 84 -17.14 -24.59 0.43
CA TYR A 84 -16.20 -25.70 0.52
C TYR A 84 -16.34 -26.65 -0.68
N ASP A 85 -17.56 -27.08 -1.00
CA ASP A 85 -17.83 -27.99 -2.11
C ASP A 85 -17.52 -27.35 -3.47
N PHE A 86 -17.80 -26.05 -3.60
CA PHE A 86 -17.49 -25.30 -4.82
C PHE A 86 -15.97 -25.28 -5.08
N ILE A 87 -15.17 -24.94 -4.06
CA ILE A 87 -13.71 -24.98 -4.14
C ILE A 87 -13.23 -26.42 -4.37
N GLY A 88 -13.77 -27.36 -3.61
CA GLY A 88 -13.40 -28.77 -3.65
C GLY A 88 -11.89 -28.94 -3.45
N ASN A 89 -11.24 -29.63 -4.38
CA ASN A 89 -9.80 -29.86 -4.33
C ASN A 89 -8.95 -28.84 -5.13
N ALA A 90 -9.54 -27.73 -5.55
CA ALA A 90 -8.87 -26.76 -6.40
C ALA A 90 -7.60 -26.17 -5.76
N ASP A 91 -6.66 -25.79 -6.62
CA ASP A 91 -5.61 -24.83 -6.24
C ASP A 91 -6.24 -23.43 -6.11
N LEU A 92 -5.58 -22.54 -5.37
CA LEU A 92 -6.10 -21.20 -5.08
C LEU A 92 -5.27 -20.12 -5.75
N ALA A 93 -5.92 -19.08 -6.25
CA ALA A 93 -5.28 -17.91 -6.81
C ALA A 93 -6.00 -16.63 -6.39
N GLY A 94 -5.26 -15.52 -6.27
CA GLY A 94 -5.83 -14.21 -6.01
C GLY A 94 -4.76 -13.12 -6.09
N TYR A 95 -5.14 -11.87 -5.87
CA TYR A 95 -4.21 -10.74 -5.87
C TYR A 95 -3.91 -10.35 -4.43
N ASN A 96 -2.67 -10.52 -3.96
CA ASN A 96 -2.30 -10.33 -2.53
C ASN A 96 -3.01 -11.31 -1.56
N SER A 97 -3.56 -12.41 -2.08
CA SER A 97 -4.41 -13.34 -1.33
C SER A 97 -3.68 -14.17 -0.28
N GLY A 98 -2.37 -14.38 -0.45
CA GLY A 98 -1.58 -15.22 0.46
C GLY A 98 -1.37 -14.62 1.84
N ARG A 99 -1.61 -13.31 2.02
CA ARG A 99 -1.46 -12.63 3.31
C ARG A 99 -2.78 -12.41 4.04
N PHE A 100 -3.90 -12.42 3.33
CA PHE A 100 -5.19 -12.02 3.87
C PHE A 100 -6.31 -12.98 3.53
N ASP A 101 -6.70 -13.08 2.25
CA ASP A 101 -7.87 -13.84 1.81
C ASP A 101 -7.81 -15.33 2.17
N ILE A 102 -6.67 -15.98 1.92
CA ILE A 102 -6.49 -17.40 2.26
C ILE A 102 -6.60 -17.60 3.78
N PRO A 103 -5.84 -16.89 4.64
CA PRO A 103 -6.02 -16.95 6.09
C PRO A 103 -7.44 -16.65 6.57
N MET A 104 -8.10 -15.62 6.03
CA MET A 104 -9.49 -15.28 6.38
C MET A 104 -10.45 -16.44 6.11
N LEU A 105 -10.33 -17.06 4.93
CA LEU A 105 -11.15 -18.20 4.53
C LEU A 105 -10.90 -19.42 5.43
N MET A 106 -9.65 -19.69 5.76
CA MET A 106 -9.27 -20.76 6.69
C MET A 106 -9.88 -20.55 8.08
N GLU A 107 -9.80 -19.33 8.62
CA GLU A 107 -10.34 -19.01 9.94
C GLU A 107 -11.88 -19.11 9.97
N GLU A 108 -12.57 -18.69 8.91
CA GLU A 108 -14.03 -18.87 8.82
C GLU A 108 -14.44 -20.34 8.75
N PHE A 109 -13.72 -21.16 7.98
CA PHE A 109 -13.97 -22.61 7.97
C PHE A 109 -13.69 -23.26 9.33
N ALA A 110 -12.59 -22.88 9.98
CA ALA A 110 -12.23 -23.39 11.31
C ALA A 110 -13.31 -23.07 12.36
N ARG A 111 -13.91 -21.86 12.32
CA ARG A 111 -15.00 -21.46 13.23
C ARG A 111 -16.24 -22.35 13.15
N VAL A 112 -16.50 -22.94 11.99
CA VAL A 112 -17.67 -23.80 11.75
C VAL A 112 -17.31 -25.29 11.77
N GLY A 113 -16.07 -25.62 12.17
CA GLY A 113 -15.60 -26.99 12.31
C GLY A 113 -15.27 -27.69 10.99
N ILE A 114 -15.03 -26.92 9.92
CA ILE A 114 -14.59 -27.46 8.63
C ILE A 114 -13.08 -27.30 8.53
N GLU A 115 -12.36 -28.40 8.36
CA GLU A 115 -10.92 -28.39 8.11
C GLU A 115 -10.65 -28.03 6.64
N PHE A 116 -9.93 -26.94 6.40
CA PHE A 116 -9.54 -26.50 5.07
C PHE A 116 -8.05 -26.75 4.83
N ASP A 117 -7.73 -27.96 4.35
CA ASP A 117 -6.36 -28.41 4.12
C ASP A 117 -5.67 -27.62 2.98
N MET A 118 -4.64 -26.87 3.36
CA MET A 118 -3.78 -26.11 2.46
C MET A 118 -2.49 -26.85 2.07
N GLU A 119 -2.09 -27.91 2.77
CA GLU A 119 -0.83 -28.63 2.51
C GLU A 119 -0.82 -29.23 1.11
N ARG A 120 -1.99 -29.65 0.64
CA ARG A 120 -2.14 -30.27 -0.67
C ARG A 120 -2.39 -29.26 -1.78
N ARG A 121 -2.62 -27.98 -1.48
CA ARG A 121 -3.01 -26.95 -2.46
C ARG A 121 -1.82 -26.10 -2.88
N ARG A 122 -1.77 -25.76 -4.16
CA ARG A 122 -0.92 -24.69 -4.65
C ARG A 122 -1.65 -23.36 -4.48
N THR A 123 -0.88 -22.33 -4.17
CA THR A 123 -1.37 -20.95 -4.06
C THR A 123 -0.64 -20.07 -5.06
N ILE A 124 -1.38 -19.33 -5.87
CA ILE A 124 -0.82 -18.35 -6.83
C ILE A 124 -1.23 -16.95 -6.38
N ASP A 125 -0.25 -16.15 -5.98
CA ASP A 125 -0.45 -14.75 -5.66
C ASP A 125 0.00 -13.89 -6.85
N VAL A 126 -0.98 -13.29 -7.54
CA VAL A 126 -0.76 -12.50 -8.76
C VAL A 126 0.07 -11.24 -8.45
N GLN A 127 -0.07 -10.65 -7.26
CA GLN A 127 0.72 -9.49 -6.87
C GLN A 127 2.20 -9.86 -6.73
N ARG A 128 2.50 -11.06 -6.20
CA ARG A 128 3.88 -11.55 -6.11
C ARG A 128 4.50 -11.77 -7.48
N ILE A 129 3.72 -12.21 -8.47
CA ILE A 129 4.19 -12.30 -9.86
C ILE A 129 4.54 -10.89 -10.35
N PHE A 130 3.64 -9.91 -10.15
CA PHE A 130 3.87 -8.52 -10.56
C PHE A 130 5.17 -7.96 -9.97
N TYR A 131 5.39 -8.06 -8.65
CA TYR A 131 6.63 -7.55 -8.05
C TYR A 131 7.91 -8.26 -8.49
N LYS A 132 7.83 -9.56 -8.80
CA LYS A 132 8.99 -10.32 -9.29
C LYS A 132 9.33 -9.99 -10.73
N MET A 133 8.32 -9.74 -11.57
CA MET A 133 8.49 -9.46 -13.00
C MET A 133 8.72 -7.98 -13.30
N GLU A 134 8.24 -7.08 -12.43
CA GLU A 134 8.37 -5.61 -12.55
C GLU A 134 9.17 -4.99 -11.38
N PRO A 135 10.46 -5.36 -11.21
CA PRO A 135 11.26 -4.87 -10.09
C PRO A 135 11.57 -3.37 -10.20
N ARG A 136 11.57 -2.66 -9.06
CA ARG A 136 11.91 -1.23 -8.97
C ARG A 136 13.40 -1.01 -8.72
N THR A 137 14.22 -1.40 -9.70
CA THR A 137 15.70 -1.28 -9.65
C THR A 137 16.23 -0.46 -10.82
N LEU A 138 17.46 0.07 -10.72
CA LEU A 138 18.09 0.79 -11.84
C LEU A 138 18.22 -0.10 -13.08
N LYS A 139 18.65 -1.36 -12.92
CA LYS A 139 18.70 -2.35 -14.01
C LYS A 139 17.37 -2.49 -14.75
N ALA A 140 16.27 -2.59 -14.00
CA ALA A 140 14.93 -2.69 -14.59
C ALA A 140 14.50 -1.40 -15.28
N ALA A 141 14.83 -0.24 -14.70
CA ALA A 141 14.56 1.05 -15.32
C ALA A 141 15.34 1.23 -16.64
N VAL A 142 16.62 0.86 -16.69
CA VAL A 142 17.41 0.91 -17.94
C VAL A 142 16.79 0.01 -18.99
N ARG A 143 16.40 -1.22 -18.64
CA ARG A 143 15.74 -2.12 -19.57
C ARG A 143 14.42 -1.53 -20.11
N PHE A 144 13.64 -0.87 -19.26
CA PHE A 144 12.33 -0.34 -19.61
C PHE A 144 12.40 0.97 -20.41
N TYR A 145 13.28 1.90 -20.04
CA TYR A 145 13.36 3.23 -20.66
C TYR A 145 14.42 3.34 -21.76
N CYS A 146 15.42 2.46 -21.76
CA CYS A 146 16.56 2.50 -22.68
C CYS A 146 16.66 1.26 -23.58
N GLU A 147 15.75 0.29 -23.42
CA GLU A 147 15.65 -0.92 -24.26
C GLU A 147 16.95 -1.73 -24.38
N ARG A 148 17.77 -1.73 -23.32
CA ARG A 148 19.04 -2.46 -23.26
C ARG A 148 19.23 -3.14 -21.91
N ASP A 149 20.09 -4.15 -21.91
CA ASP A 149 20.55 -4.74 -20.66
C ASP A 149 21.54 -3.80 -19.96
N PHE A 150 21.53 -3.88 -18.64
CA PHE A 150 22.47 -3.20 -17.75
C PHE A 150 22.82 -4.17 -16.66
N ASP A 151 24.07 -4.58 -16.61
CA ASP A 151 24.59 -5.29 -15.47
C ASP A 151 25.02 -4.26 -14.44
N ASP A 152 24.58 -4.49 -13.20
CA ASP A 152 24.91 -3.64 -12.06
C ASP A 152 26.43 -3.54 -11.98
N ALA A 153 26.97 -2.37 -12.34
CA ALA A 153 28.39 -2.18 -12.47
C ALA A 153 29.06 -2.14 -11.08
N HIS A 154 28.27 -1.94 -10.02
CA HIS A 154 28.72 -1.58 -8.67
C HIS A 154 29.76 -0.44 -8.68
N ASP A 155 29.75 0.36 -9.75
CA ASP A 155 30.60 1.52 -10.00
C ASP A 155 29.70 2.74 -10.06
N ALA A 156 29.95 3.69 -9.16
CA ALA A 156 29.09 4.84 -8.98
C ALA A 156 28.97 5.71 -10.25
N LEU A 157 30.03 5.81 -11.05
CA LEU A 157 30.00 6.62 -12.27
C LEU A 157 29.16 5.94 -13.36
N ALA A 158 29.29 4.62 -13.52
CA ALA A 158 28.46 3.84 -14.44
C ALA A 158 26.96 3.93 -14.06
N ASP A 159 26.63 3.83 -12.77
CA ASP A 159 25.26 3.95 -12.28
C ASP A 159 24.67 5.35 -12.51
N VAL A 160 25.47 6.41 -12.32
CA VAL A 160 25.05 7.78 -12.62
C VAL A 160 24.78 7.96 -14.12
N LYS A 161 25.64 7.42 -15.00
CA LYS A 161 25.42 7.48 -16.45
C LYS A 161 24.13 6.76 -16.86
N ALA A 162 23.91 5.56 -16.34
CA ALA A 162 22.68 4.82 -16.57
C ALA A 162 21.44 5.56 -16.03
N THR A 163 21.57 6.24 -14.88
CA THR A 163 20.51 7.07 -14.31
C THR A 163 20.16 8.25 -15.21
N ILE A 164 21.15 8.91 -15.82
CA ILE A 164 20.93 10.00 -16.78
C ILE A 164 20.17 9.50 -18.02
N GLU A 165 20.54 8.32 -18.55
CA GLU A 165 19.84 7.71 -19.68
C GLU A 165 18.38 7.37 -19.32
N VAL A 166 18.15 6.79 -18.15
CA VAL A 166 16.80 6.52 -17.63
C VAL A 166 15.99 7.80 -17.51
N PHE A 167 16.56 8.86 -16.93
CA PHE A 167 15.90 10.14 -16.77
C PHE A 167 15.52 10.76 -18.13
N ALA A 168 16.40 10.71 -19.13
CA ALA A 168 16.08 11.14 -20.48
C ALA A 168 14.92 10.31 -21.09
N GLY A 169 14.92 8.99 -20.89
CA GLY A 169 13.84 8.12 -21.32
C GLY A 169 12.51 8.41 -20.60
N GLN A 170 12.53 8.77 -19.32
CA GLN A 170 11.35 9.20 -18.57
C GLN A 170 10.76 10.50 -19.14
N LEU A 171 11.59 11.51 -19.40
CA LEU A 171 11.17 12.77 -20.02
C LEU A 171 10.51 12.53 -21.38
N ALA A 172 11.07 11.62 -22.19
CA ALA A 172 10.52 11.28 -23.50
C ALA A 172 9.20 10.50 -23.39
N ARG A 173 9.17 9.45 -22.56
CA ARG A 173 8.03 8.53 -22.44
C ARG A 173 6.80 9.21 -21.82
N TYR A 174 7.00 10.04 -20.80
CA TYR A 174 5.91 10.67 -20.05
C TYR A 174 5.56 12.09 -20.53
N LYS A 175 6.09 12.49 -21.68
CA LYS A 175 5.70 13.74 -22.32
C LYS A 175 4.19 13.76 -22.55
N ASN A 176 3.51 14.75 -21.98
CA ASN A 176 2.05 14.93 -22.07
C ASN A 176 1.23 13.76 -21.48
N VAL A 177 1.79 13.03 -20.53
CA VAL A 177 1.09 11.96 -19.82
C VAL A 177 0.65 12.47 -18.45
N ASP A 178 -0.66 12.45 -18.20
CA ASP A 178 -1.21 12.79 -16.89
C ASP A 178 -0.88 11.72 -15.86
N TYR A 179 -0.58 12.17 -14.64
CA TYR A 179 -0.47 11.30 -13.48
C TYR A 179 -1.78 11.30 -12.73
N ARG A 180 -2.22 10.11 -12.31
CA ARG A 180 -3.39 9.91 -11.45
C ARG A 180 -2.95 9.15 -10.21
N ASP A 181 -3.25 9.68 -9.04
CA ASP A 181 -3.00 8.97 -7.78
C ASP A 181 -4.15 8.02 -7.43
N GLU A 182 -3.97 7.28 -6.33
CA GLU A 182 -4.94 6.28 -5.86
C GLU A 182 -6.27 6.91 -5.40
N ASP A 183 -6.23 8.19 -5.00
CA ASP A 183 -7.40 8.97 -4.57
C ASP A 183 -8.15 9.61 -5.77
N GLY A 184 -7.64 9.42 -6.99
CA GLY A 184 -8.23 9.93 -8.22
C GLY A 184 -7.88 11.37 -8.57
N ASN A 185 -6.95 12.01 -7.84
CA ASN A 185 -6.44 13.33 -8.20
C ASN A 185 -5.60 13.24 -9.46
N VAL A 186 -5.64 14.29 -10.29
CA VAL A 186 -4.93 14.35 -11.57
C VAL A 186 -3.90 15.47 -11.55
N ALA A 187 -2.64 15.12 -11.80
CA ALA A 187 -1.60 16.08 -12.15
C ALA A 187 -1.40 16.05 -13.68
N GLU A 188 -1.70 17.17 -14.34
CA GLU A 188 -1.61 17.28 -15.80
C GLU A 188 -0.16 17.37 -16.27
N ALA A 189 0.26 16.38 -17.07
CA ALA A 189 1.59 16.27 -17.65
C ALA A 189 2.72 16.74 -16.71
N PRO A 190 2.94 16.08 -15.54
CA PRO A 190 3.84 16.60 -14.52
C PRO A 190 5.32 16.39 -14.87
N ILE A 191 5.64 15.44 -15.76
CA ILE A 191 7.00 15.21 -16.25
C ILE A 191 7.31 16.23 -17.35
N ARG A 192 7.82 17.39 -16.92
CA ARG A 192 8.16 18.53 -17.78
C ARG A 192 9.68 18.66 -17.90
N ASN A 193 10.16 19.23 -19.00
CA ASN A 193 11.57 19.59 -19.14
C ASN A 193 11.90 20.88 -18.36
N ASP A 194 11.64 20.84 -17.06
CA ASP A 194 11.85 21.93 -16.12
C ASP A 194 12.18 21.35 -14.74
N VAL A 195 13.33 21.76 -14.19
CA VAL A 195 13.84 21.19 -12.94
C VAL A 195 12.93 21.51 -11.76
N GLN A 196 12.31 22.69 -11.73
CA GLN A 196 11.42 23.08 -10.64
C GLN A 196 10.14 22.24 -10.64
N ALA A 197 9.50 22.07 -11.81
CA ALA A 197 8.31 21.24 -11.95
C ALA A 197 8.58 19.77 -11.58
N LEU A 198 9.72 19.22 -12.01
CA LEU A 198 10.12 17.86 -11.63
C LEU A 198 10.42 17.74 -10.15
N HIS A 199 11.04 18.75 -9.54
CA HIS A 199 11.28 18.79 -8.10
C HIS A 199 9.97 18.78 -7.32
N GLU A 200 9.01 19.63 -7.68
CA GLU A 200 7.68 19.68 -7.05
C GLU A 200 6.91 18.36 -7.20
N PHE A 201 7.01 17.70 -8.36
CA PHE A 201 6.32 16.43 -8.59
C PHE A 201 6.94 15.25 -7.81
N THR A 202 8.27 15.22 -7.71
CA THR A 202 8.99 14.11 -7.07
C THR A 202 9.15 14.26 -5.56
N ASN A 203 8.95 15.46 -5.02
CA ASN A 203 9.13 15.73 -3.60
C ASN A 203 7.80 15.96 -2.92
N ASP A 204 7.66 15.33 -1.76
CA ASP A 204 6.56 15.60 -0.88
C ASP A 204 6.87 16.83 -0.01
N ASN A 205 6.40 17.99 -0.47
CA ASN A 205 6.55 19.28 0.22
C ASN A 205 5.86 19.31 1.60
N ARG A 206 5.15 18.25 2.00
CA ARG A 206 4.65 18.11 3.37
C ARG A 206 5.78 17.97 4.39
N PHE A 207 6.97 17.52 4.01
CA PHE A 207 8.08 17.32 4.95
C PHE A 207 9.09 18.47 4.95
N VAL A 208 9.59 18.81 6.14
CA VAL A 208 10.59 19.88 6.34
C VAL A 208 12.02 19.34 6.18
N ASP A 209 12.21 18.04 6.36
CA ASP A 209 13.50 17.37 6.26
C ASP A 209 13.41 16.03 5.51
N VAL A 210 14.52 15.62 4.90
CA VAL A 210 14.61 14.39 4.08
C VAL A 210 14.45 13.10 4.90
N THR A 211 14.59 13.17 6.23
CA THR A 211 14.37 12.02 7.13
C THR A 211 12.97 12.00 7.75
N GLN A 212 12.07 12.87 7.26
CA GLN A 212 10.66 12.97 7.59
C GLN A 212 10.38 13.06 9.10
N LYS A 213 11.25 13.77 9.85
CA LYS A 213 11.09 13.98 11.29
C LYS A 213 10.20 15.19 11.59
N LEU A 214 10.15 16.16 10.69
CA LEU A 214 9.31 17.34 10.76
C LEU A 214 8.45 17.44 9.50
N LYS A 215 7.20 17.86 9.66
CA LYS A 215 6.26 18.05 8.55
C LYS A 215 5.38 19.27 8.78
N TYR A 216 4.77 19.79 7.72
CA TYR A 216 3.70 20.77 7.82
C TYR A 216 2.36 20.07 8.11
N ASP A 217 1.57 20.61 9.01
CA ASP A 217 0.16 20.24 9.16
C ASP A 217 -0.72 20.94 8.11
N GLY A 218 -2.03 20.69 8.17
CA GLY A 218 -3.00 21.30 7.23
C GLY A 218 -3.11 22.82 7.32
N ASN A 219 -2.56 23.45 8.36
CA ASN A 219 -2.52 24.90 8.53
C ASN A 219 -1.15 25.49 8.17
N GLY A 220 -0.23 24.68 7.60
CA GLY A 220 1.13 25.11 7.28
C GLY A 220 2.03 25.25 8.51
N VAL A 221 1.66 24.70 9.66
CA VAL A 221 2.48 24.74 10.88
C VAL A 221 3.42 23.55 10.89
N VAL A 222 4.70 23.78 11.21
CA VAL A 222 5.65 22.67 11.37
C VAL A 222 5.34 21.89 12.65
N VAL A 223 5.03 20.61 12.50
CA VAL A 223 4.75 19.64 13.56
C VAL A 223 5.78 18.51 13.57
N PHE A 224 5.92 17.83 14.70
CA PHE A 224 6.72 16.61 14.78
C PHE A 224 6.05 15.45 14.07
N ASN A 225 6.85 14.62 13.39
CA ASN A 225 6.42 13.35 12.81
C ASN A 225 7.11 12.15 13.48
N PHE A 226 7.59 12.34 14.72
CA PHE A 226 8.25 11.31 15.54
C PHE A 226 8.17 11.62 17.04
N GLY A 227 8.50 10.62 17.85
CA GLY A 227 8.69 10.78 19.30
C GLY A 227 7.41 11.12 20.07
N LYS A 228 7.58 11.45 21.35
CA LYS A 228 6.46 11.71 22.29
C LYS A 228 5.58 12.91 21.92
N TYR A 229 6.04 13.80 21.05
CA TYR A 229 5.33 14.99 20.60
C TYR A 229 4.80 14.88 19.16
N MET A 230 4.75 13.67 18.59
CA MET A 230 4.23 13.45 17.24
C MET A 230 2.86 14.13 17.05
N GLY A 231 2.70 14.83 15.92
CA GLY A 231 1.52 15.60 15.56
C GLY A 231 1.41 17.00 16.18
N GLN A 232 2.28 17.35 17.14
CA GLN A 232 2.19 18.62 17.86
C GLN A 232 3.09 19.72 17.26
N PRO A 233 2.74 21.01 17.38
CA PRO A 233 3.53 22.13 16.86
C PRO A 233 4.95 22.16 17.42
N ALA A 234 5.93 22.10 16.52
CA ALA A 234 7.33 21.93 16.89
C ALA A 234 7.90 23.17 17.57
N ALA A 235 7.69 24.35 17.01
CA ALA A 235 8.30 25.60 17.50
C ALA A 235 7.99 25.94 18.98
N PRO A 236 6.72 25.97 19.44
CA PRO A 236 6.41 26.27 20.84
C PRO A 236 6.93 25.18 21.80
N ILE A 237 6.86 23.90 21.40
CA ILE A 237 7.37 22.80 22.23
C ILE A 237 8.87 22.87 22.37
N LEU A 238 9.62 23.11 21.29
CA LEU A 238 11.07 23.22 21.31
C LEU A 238 11.55 24.44 22.09
N SER A 239 10.78 25.54 22.07
CA SER A 239 11.07 26.71 22.90
C SER A 239 10.84 26.42 24.39
N LYS A 240 9.77 25.69 24.74
CA LYS A 240 9.41 25.36 26.13
C LYS A 240 10.23 24.21 26.73
N ASP A 241 10.33 23.08 26.04
CA ASP A 241 11.06 21.87 26.48
C ASP A 241 12.51 21.90 25.96
N LYS A 242 13.34 22.69 26.65
CA LYS A 242 14.77 22.84 26.31
C LYS A 242 15.54 21.52 26.38
N GLN A 243 15.11 20.58 27.22
CA GLN A 243 15.74 19.26 27.30
C GLN A 243 15.51 18.47 26.02
N TYR A 244 14.28 18.46 25.49
CA TYR A 244 13.97 17.79 24.23
C TYR A 244 14.66 18.45 23.04
N TYR A 245 14.68 19.79 22.99
CA TYR A 245 15.45 20.54 21.99
C TYR A 245 16.94 20.15 21.99
N ASN A 246 17.59 20.18 23.16
CA ASN A 246 19.00 19.81 23.29
C ASN A 246 19.25 18.33 22.97
N TRP A 247 18.32 17.46 23.30
CA TRP A 247 18.41 16.04 22.95
C TRP A 247 18.44 15.85 21.42
N ILE A 248 17.59 16.55 20.66
CA ILE A 248 17.62 16.49 19.19
C ILE A 248 18.97 16.98 18.65
N LEU A 249 19.52 18.07 19.20
CA LEU A 249 20.79 18.63 18.72
C LEU A 249 21.99 17.71 18.99
N ASN A 250 21.97 16.96 20.09
CA ASN A 250 23.09 16.13 20.53
C ASN A 250 23.00 14.67 20.09
N LYS A 251 21.82 14.19 19.67
CA LYS A 251 21.64 12.81 19.16
C LYS A 251 21.90 12.71 17.66
N GLU A 252 21.80 11.49 17.15
CA GLU A 252 21.98 11.13 15.74
C GLU A 252 20.78 11.54 14.89
N PHE A 253 20.57 12.84 14.78
CA PHE A 253 19.71 13.47 13.79
C PHE A 253 20.56 14.07 12.67
N THR A 254 20.00 14.16 11.47
CA THR A 254 20.66 14.82 10.35
C THR A 254 20.93 16.29 10.64
N SER A 255 21.94 16.85 9.98
CA SER A 255 22.25 18.28 10.06
C SER A 255 21.04 19.14 9.68
N GLN A 256 20.24 18.70 8.70
CA GLN A 256 19.02 19.38 8.27
C GLN A 256 17.97 19.48 9.39
N VAL A 257 17.67 18.38 10.09
CA VAL A 257 16.74 18.41 11.25
C VAL A 257 17.26 19.36 12.33
N LYS A 258 18.55 19.29 12.64
CA LYS A 258 19.18 20.15 13.66
C LYS A 258 19.10 21.63 13.27
N GLN A 259 19.31 21.97 11.99
CA GLN A 259 19.19 23.33 11.48
C GLN A 259 17.73 23.82 11.48
N ALA A 260 16.78 22.99 11.04
CA ALA A 260 15.36 23.32 11.03
C ALA A 260 14.85 23.62 12.46
N VAL A 261 15.18 22.76 13.42
CA VAL A 261 14.83 22.95 14.84
C VAL A 261 15.42 24.25 15.41
N LYS A 262 16.69 24.56 15.12
CA LYS A 262 17.32 25.82 15.52
C LYS A 262 16.59 27.04 14.94
N LYS A 263 16.26 26.99 13.65
CA LYS A 263 15.55 28.07 12.94
C LYS A 263 14.16 28.30 13.54
N LEU A 264 13.38 27.24 13.74
CA LEU A 264 12.03 27.29 14.30
C LEU A 264 11.99 27.93 15.70
N VAL A 265 12.90 27.53 16.59
CA VAL A 265 12.96 28.11 17.94
C VAL A 265 13.31 29.59 17.90
N LYS A 266 14.32 29.96 17.09
CA LYS A 266 14.76 31.34 16.95
C LYS A 266 13.63 32.25 16.43
N GLU A 267 12.94 31.83 15.37
CA GLU A 267 11.84 32.59 14.77
C GLU A 267 10.65 32.71 15.72
N TYR A 268 10.31 31.64 16.44
CA TYR A 268 9.22 31.64 17.41
C TYR A 268 9.50 32.56 18.60
N GLU A 269 10.69 32.48 19.19
CA GLU A 269 11.06 33.32 20.34
C GLU A 269 11.10 34.80 19.96
N LYS A 270 11.60 35.14 18.77
CA LYS A 270 11.56 36.50 18.23
C LYS A 270 10.12 37.01 18.10
N ALA A 271 9.23 36.21 17.53
CA ALA A 271 7.82 36.58 17.36
C ALA A 271 7.06 36.71 18.69
N GLN A 272 7.46 36.03 19.76
CA GLN A 272 6.88 36.22 21.10
C GLN A 272 7.36 37.53 21.75
N GLN A 273 8.63 37.89 21.55
CA GLN A 273 9.19 39.15 22.05
C GLN A 273 8.56 40.38 21.39
N GLU A 274 8.26 40.32 20.09
CA GLU A 274 7.59 41.42 19.37
C GLU A 274 6.10 41.60 19.74
N LYS A 275 5.51 40.63 20.46
CA LYS A 275 4.11 40.65 20.93
C LYS A 275 3.97 41.04 22.41
N SER A 276 5.09 41.20 23.12
CA SER A 276 5.17 41.55 24.55
C SER A 276 5.46 43.04 24.70
#